data_AF-A0AAD9YFH9-F1
#
_entry.id   AF-A0AAD9YFH9-F1
#
_cell.length_a   1.000
_cell.length_b   1.000
_cell.length_c   1.000
_cell.angle_alpha   90.00
_cell.angle_beta   90.00
_cell.angle_gamma   90.00
#
_symmetry.space_group_name_H-M   'P 1'
#
loop_
_entity.id
_entity.type
_entity.pdbx_description
1 polymer ?
#
loop_
_entity_poly.entity_id
_entity_poly.type
_entity_poly.pdbx_seq_one_letter_code
_entity_poly.pdbx_strand_id
1 'polypeptide(L)'
;MLDHIHEDLPMPERDTNAYILGSIGTHNVVMACLPSGQYGTNNAADVASNMGRSFPSIRIRLMVGIGGGVPDIELGDIVVGERVIQHDLGKMTTGVFERTATPTRPPHVLLKAVSKLRAYHERQKSMIPTYLRQMQQRYPKLKAYECPELRQDCS
;
A
#
# COMPACT_ATOMS: atom_id res chain seq x y z
N MET A 1 6.03 -10.91 0.26
CA MET A 1 6.04 -11.60 1.57
C MET A 1 7.35 -11.24 2.27
N LEU A 2 7.38 -11.18 3.61
CA LEU A 2 8.65 -11.06 4.34
C LEU A 2 9.46 -12.35 4.19
N ASP A 3 10.76 -12.22 3.97
CA ASP A 3 11.69 -13.35 3.89
C ASP A 3 11.96 -13.91 5.30
N HIS A 4 12.08 -13.01 6.27
CA HIS A 4 12.26 -13.32 7.69
C HIS A 4 11.38 -12.41 8.56
N ILE A 5 10.84 -12.97 9.65
CA ILE A 5 10.04 -12.26 10.65
C ILE A 5 10.92 -12.07 11.89
N HIS A 6 11.01 -10.85 12.38
CA HIS A 6 11.76 -10.50 13.59
C HIS A 6 10.87 -10.60 14.82
N GLU A 7 11.49 -10.70 15.99
CA GLU A 7 10.80 -10.57 17.27
C GLU A 7 10.22 -9.16 17.45
N ASP A 8 9.17 -9.06 18.27
CA ASP A 8 8.57 -7.79 18.61
C ASP A 8 9.53 -6.92 19.42
N LEU A 9 9.48 -5.62 19.19
CA LEU A 9 10.25 -4.64 19.94
C LEU A 9 9.35 -3.97 21.00
N PRO A 10 9.93 -3.50 22.12
CA PRO A 10 9.18 -2.69 23.07
C PRO A 10 8.69 -1.41 22.39
N MET A 11 7.37 -1.22 22.37
CA MET A 11 6.74 -0.06 21.75
C MET A 11 6.64 1.11 22.74
N PRO A 12 6.81 2.37 22.29
CA PRO A 12 6.55 3.53 23.14
C PRO A 12 5.11 3.50 23.67
N GLU A 13 4.89 3.89 24.93
CA GLU A 13 3.56 3.84 25.58
C GLU A 13 2.44 4.58 24.82
N ARG A 14 2.80 5.56 24.00
CA ARG A 14 1.86 6.37 23.22
C ARG A 14 1.62 5.86 21.80
N ASP A 15 2.34 4.82 21.37
CA ASP A 15 2.10 4.18 20.09
C ASP A 15 1.09 3.03 20.27
N THR A 16 -0.09 3.21 19.71
CA THR A 16 -1.19 2.25 19.77
C THR A 16 -1.23 1.31 18.56
N ASN A 17 -0.28 1.42 17.65
CA ASN A 17 -0.22 0.56 16.47
C ASN A 17 0.24 -0.86 16.83
N ALA A 18 -0.29 -1.83 16.08
CA ALA A 18 0.26 -3.18 16.04
C ALA A 18 1.19 -3.33 14.84
N TYR A 19 2.42 -3.80 15.07
CA TYR A 19 3.44 -3.95 14.04
C TYR A 19 3.78 -5.42 13.77
N ILE A 20 4.17 -5.69 12.53
CA ILE A 20 4.93 -6.89 12.16
C ILE A 20 6.30 -6.42 11.67
N LEU A 21 7.36 -6.95 12.27
CA LEU A 21 8.75 -6.62 11.95
C LEU A 21 9.39 -7.75 11.15
N GLY A 22 10.24 -7.41 10.19
CA GLY A 22 10.97 -8.42 9.42
C GLY A 22 11.89 -7.83 8.37
N SER A 23 12.22 -8.65 7.36
CA SER A 23 13.09 -8.25 6.26
C SER A 23 12.63 -8.77 4.90
N ILE A 24 13.02 -8.04 3.85
CA ILE A 24 12.95 -8.48 2.45
C ILE A 24 14.32 -8.20 1.82
N GLY A 25 15.01 -9.25 1.38
CA GLY A 25 16.42 -9.19 1.00
C GLY A 25 17.26 -8.54 2.09
N THR A 26 17.94 -7.44 1.75
CA THR A 26 18.79 -6.69 2.68
C THR A 26 18.07 -5.55 3.41
N HIS A 27 16.75 -5.42 3.26
CA HIS A 27 15.98 -4.29 3.80
C HIS A 27 15.16 -4.72 5.00
N ASN A 28 15.26 -3.97 6.09
CA ASN A 28 14.33 -4.10 7.22
C ASN A 28 12.98 -3.47 6.85
N VAL A 29 11.90 -4.17 7.19
CA VAL A 29 10.52 -3.80 6.87
C VAL A 29 9.70 -3.77 8.14
N VAL A 30 8.93 -2.70 8.31
CA VAL A 30 7.93 -2.54 9.37
C VAL A 30 6.57 -2.46 8.69
N MET A 31 5.65 -3.33 9.08
CA MET A 31 4.27 -3.32 8.58
C MET A 31 3.32 -2.98 9.71
N ALA A 32 2.32 -2.15 9.43
CA ALA A 32 1.19 -1.88 10.32
C ALA A 32 -0.09 -1.91 9.50
N CYS A 33 -1.19 -2.33 10.14
CA CYS A 33 -2.52 -2.28 9.57
C CYS A 33 -3.36 -1.23 10.31
N LEU A 34 -4.39 -0.71 9.64
CA LEU A 34 -5.40 0.09 10.33
C LEU A 34 -6.11 -0.77 11.37
N PRO A 35 -6.64 -0.17 12.46
CA PRO A 35 -7.47 -0.89 13.41
C PRO A 35 -8.64 -1.60 12.72
N SER A 36 -9.00 -2.78 13.21
CA SER A 36 -10.09 -3.57 12.62
C SER A 36 -11.38 -2.76 12.50
N GLY A 37 -12.02 -2.83 11.33
CA GLY A 37 -13.25 -2.10 11.02
C GLY A 37 -13.07 -0.59 10.76
N GLN A 38 -11.84 -0.07 10.84
CA GLN A 38 -11.54 1.33 10.56
C GLN A 38 -10.91 1.50 9.18
N TYR A 39 -11.31 2.56 8.49
CA TYR A 39 -10.79 2.95 7.19
C TYR A 39 -10.64 4.47 7.10
N GLY A 40 -10.12 4.94 5.97
CA GLY A 40 -10.02 6.37 5.68
C GLY A 40 -8.66 7.00 5.99
N THR A 41 -8.50 8.23 5.52
CA THR A 41 -7.25 8.98 5.51
C THR A 41 -6.77 9.37 6.91
N ASN A 42 -7.68 9.67 7.83
CA ASN A 42 -7.33 10.07 9.20
C ASN A 42 -6.66 8.94 9.99
N ASN A 43 -7.27 7.75 9.97
CA ASN A 43 -6.70 6.57 10.64
C ASN A 43 -5.36 6.18 10.02
N ALA A 44 -5.25 6.26 8.69
CA ALA A 44 -3.99 6.02 7.99
C ALA A 44 -2.91 7.04 8.34
N ALA A 45 -3.26 8.32 8.50
CA ALA A 45 -2.35 9.36 8.93
C ALA A 45 -1.88 9.16 10.38
N ASP A 46 -2.76 8.72 11.27
CA ASP A 46 -2.42 8.42 12.67
C ASP A 46 -1.43 7.25 12.76
N VAL A 47 -1.74 6.12 12.11
CA VAL A 47 -0.86 4.95 12.02
C VAL A 47 0.52 5.35 11.46
N ALA A 48 0.55 6.09 10.34
CA ALA A 48 1.80 6.51 9.71
C ALA A 48 2.60 7.51 10.56
N SER A 49 1.92 8.33 11.37
CA SER A 49 2.56 9.30 12.27
C SER A 49 3.20 8.61 13.45
N ASN A 50 2.50 7.67 14.09
CA ASN A 50 3.03 6.85 15.18
C ASN A 50 4.20 5.99 14.69
N MET A 51 4.08 5.34 13.53
CA MET A 51 5.18 4.60 12.91
C MET A 51 6.43 5.46 12.69
N GLY A 52 6.26 6.71 12.24
CA GLY A 52 7.38 7.63 12.05
C GLY A 52 8.07 8.03 13.36
N ARG A 53 7.33 8.06 14.48
CA ARG A 53 7.88 8.35 15.82
C ARG A 53 8.61 7.15 16.40
N SER A 54 8.03 5.96 16.29
CA SER A 54 8.57 4.73 16.88
C SER A 54 9.75 4.16 16.09
N PHE A 55 9.78 4.39 14.77
CA PHE A 55 10.85 3.90 13.90
C PHE A 55 11.49 5.07 13.11
N PRO A 56 12.30 5.91 13.77
CA PRO A 56 12.90 7.10 13.15
C PRO A 56 13.88 6.76 12.00
N SER A 57 14.36 5.52 11.93
CA SER A 57 15.25 5.05 10.86
C SER A 57 14.52 4.70 9.56
N ILE A 58 13.18 4.76 9.52
CA ILE A 58 12.42 4.51 8.29
C ILE A 58 12.69 5.62 7.27
N ARG A 59 13.23 5.24 6.11
CA ARG A 59 13.56 6.17 5.01
C ARG A 59 12.47 6.28 3.95
N ILE A 60 11.68 5.21 3.79
CA ILE A 60 10.66 5.08 2.75
C ILE A 60 9.42 4.48 3.42
N ARG A 61 8.26 5.08 3.15
CA ARG A 61 6.94 4.58 3.56
C ARG A 61 6.11 4.31 2.33
N LEU A 62 5.51 3.13 2.27
CA LEU A 62 4.61 2.72 1.19
C LEU A 62 3.21 2.54 1.78
N MET A 63 2.22 3.18 1.16
CA MET A 63 0.81 2.93 1.45
C MET A 63 0.33 1.82 0.53
N VAL A 64 -0.18 0.73 1.10
CA VAL A 64 -0.72 -0.41 0.34
C VAL A 64 -2.18 -0.58 0.74
N GLY A 65 -3.05 -0.64 -0.25
CA GLY A 65 -4.49 -0.82 -0.06
C GLY A 65 -5.17 -1.19 -1.36
N ILE A 66 -6.45 -1.52 -1.27
CA ILE A 66 -7.32 -1.74 -2.42
C ILE A 66 -7.95 -0.41 -2.84
N GLY A 67 -8.22 -0.26 -4.13
CA GLY A 67 -8.87 0.91 -4.68
C GLY A 67 -9.74 0.54 -5.88
N GLY A 68 -10.74 1.37 -6.17
CA GLY A 68 -11.50 1.28 -7.41
C GLY A 68 -10.75 1.98 -8.56
N GLY A 69 -10.85 1.44 -9.77
CA GLY A 69 -10.21 1.98 -10.97
C GLY A 69 -11.21 2.40 -12.04
N VAL A 70 -10.96 3.52 -12.72
CA VAL A 70 -11.80 4.07 -13.81
C VAL A 70 -10.94 4.95 -14.75
N PRO A 71 -11.08 4.85 -16.09
CA PRO A 71 -11.28 3.64 -16.92
C PRO A 71 -9.93 2.89 -17.16
N ASP A 72 -9.99 1.71 -17.79
CA ASP A 72 -8.84 0.86 -18.16
C ASP A 72 -8.02 0.27 -16.99
N ILE A 73 -8.70 -0.05 -15.88
CA ILE A 73 -8.13 -0.79 -14.74
C ILE A 73 -9.02 -2.00 -14.49
N GLU A 74 -8.44 -3.19 -14.50
CA GLU A 74 -9.15 -4.46 -14.27
C GLU A 74 -9.01 -4.94 -12.82
N LEU A 75 -9.95 -5.78 -12.38
CA LEU A 75 -9.86 -6.40 -11.06
C LEU A 75 -8.60 -7.28 -10.98
N GLY A 76 -7.77 -7.02 -9.98
CA GLY A 76 -6.48 -7.71 -9.79
C GLY A 76 -5.28 -6.94 -10.32
N ASP A 77 -5.49 -5.81 -11.01
CA ASP A 77 -4.40 -4.92 -11.39
C ASP A 77 -3.72 -4.29 -10.16
N ILE A 78 -2.39 -4.17 -10.25
CA ILE A 78 -1.58 -3.50 -9.24
C ILE A 78 -1.10 -2.17 -9.79
N VAL A 79 -1.64 -1.10 -9.22
CA VAL A 79 -1.34 0.28 -9.60
C VAL A 79 -0.26 0.85 -8.69
N VAL A 80 0.76 1.47 -9.29
CA VAL A 80 1.82 2.18 -8.56
C VAL A 80 1.68 3.68 -8.84
N GLY A 81 1.31 4.44 -7.81
CA GLY A 81 1.08 5.89 -7.93
C GLY A 81 2.36 6.70 -8.01
N GLU A 82 2.57 7.41 -9.13
CA GLU A 82 3.64 8.41 -9.28
C GLU A 82 3.22 9.80 -8.79
N ARG A 83 1.93 9.99 -8.55
CA ARG A 83 1.32 11.24 -8.07
C ARG A 83 0.02 10.90 -7.36
N VAL A 84 -0.23 11.56 -6.24
CA VAL A 84 -1.45 11.41 -5.46
C VAL A 84 -2.13 12.77 -5.34
N ILE A 85 -3.46 12.79 -5.51
CA ILE A 85 -4.25 13.99 -5.33
C ILE A 85 -5.44 13.66 -4.43
N GLN A 86 -5.63 14.46 -3.39
CA GLN A 86 -6.77 14.33 -2.50
C GLN A 86 -8.03 14.87 -3.20
N HIS A 87 -9.05 14.04 -3.38
CA HIS A 87 -10.23 14.39 -4.16
C HIS A 87 -11.27 15.21 -3.39
N ASP A 88 -11.36 14.99 -2.08
CA ASP A 88 -12.30 15.64 -1.15
C ASP A 88 -11.79 16.98 -0.60
N LEU A 89 -10.54 17.36 -0.90
CA LEU A 89 -9.98 18.64 -0.49
C LEU A 89 -10.31 19.75 -1.51
N GLY A 90 -11.32 20.54 -1.17
CA GLY A 90 -11.81 21.64 -1.98
C GLY A 90 -12.52 22.70 -1.16
N LYS A 91 -12.95 23.76 -1.83
CA LYS A 91 -13.73 24.85 -1.25
C LYS A 91 -15.02 24.99 -2.05
N MET A 92 -16.11 25.32 -1.37
CA MET A 92 -17.36 25.70 -2.03
C MET A 92 -17.28 27.17 -2.40
N THR A 93 -17.26 27.48 -3.69
CA THR A 93 -17.30 28.84 -4.22
C THR A 93 -18.58 28.98 -5.05
N THR A 94 -19.46 29.92 -4.67
CA THR A 94 -20.71 30.23 -5.42
C THR A 94 -21.53 29.00 -5.84
N GLY A 95 -21.66 28.00 -4.96
CA GLY A 95 -22.42 26.78 -5.21
C GLY A 95 -21.68 25.68 -6.00
N VAL A 96 -20.42 25.91 -6.39
CA VAL A 96 -19.56 24.94 -7.08
C VAL A 96 -18.46 24.46 -6.15
N PHE A 97 -18.21 23.15 -6.12
CA PHE A 97 -17.06 22.60 -5.40
C PHE A 97 -15.79 22.74 -6.24
N GLU A 98 -14.87 23.58 -5.78
CA GLU A 98 -13.57 23.79 -6.40
C GLU A 98 -12.51 22.95 -5.69
N ARG A 99 -11.93 21.97 -6.39
CA ARG A 99 -10.82 21.17 -5.83
C ARG A 99 -9.58 22.03 -5.68
N THR A 100 -9.04 22.08 -4.46
CA THR A 100 -7.86 22.90 -4.13
C THR A 100 -6.63 22.07 -3.76
N ALA A 101 -6.75 20.74 -3.80
CA ALA A 101 -5.66 19.82 -3.51
C ALA A 101 -4.45 20.02 -4.43
N THR A 102 -3.28 20.20 -3.82
CA THR A 102 -2.01 20.17 -4.53
C THR A 102 -1.55 18.72 -4.71
N PRO A 103 -1.17 18.29 -5.92
CA PRO A 103 -0.65 16.94 -6.13
C PRO A 103 0.65 16.70 -5.38
N THR A 104 0.69 15.63 -4.60
CA THR A 104 1.92 15.17 -3.94
C THR A 104 2.64 14.17 -4.85
N ARG A 105 3.97 14.29 -4.94
CA ARG A 105 4.82 13.35 -5.67
C ARG A 105 5.74 12.58 -4.71
N PRO A 106 5.98 11.28 -4.95
CA PRO A 106 7.01 10.54 -4.22
C PRO A 106 8.41 11.16 -4.43
N PRO A 107 9.33 10.95 -3.48
CA PRO A 107 10.74 11.33 -3.65
C PRO A 107 11.36 10.79 -4.94
N HIS A 108 12.33 11.53 -5.51
CA HIS A 108 12.94 11.20 -6.79
C HIS A 108 13.57 9.78 -6.82
N VAL A 109 14.07 9.28 -5.69
CA VAL A 109 14.61 7.91 -5.60
C VAL A 109 13.54 6.85 -5.91
N LEU A 110 12.30 7.06 -5.44
CA LEU A 110 11.18 6.16 -5.72
C LEU A 110 10.74 6.29 -7.17
N LEU A 111 10.68 7.50 -7.71
CA LEU A 111 10.34 7.70 -9.12
C LEU A 111 11.33 6.97 -10.05
N LYS A 112 12.64 7.02 -9.76
CA LYS A 112 13.65 6.23 -10.49
C LYS A 112 13.40 4.72 -10.35
N ALA A 113 13.03 4.25 -9.17
CA ALA A 113 12.69 2.85 -8.95
C ALA A 113 11.45 2.42 -9.74
N VAL A 114 10.42 3.27 -9.83
CA VAL A 114 9.23 3.06 -10.66
C VAL A 114 9.60 3.01 -12.14
N SER A 115 10.43 3.94 -12.64
CA SER A 115 10.90 3.90 -14.04
C SER A 115 11.67 2.61 -14.35
N LYS A 116 12.53 2.16 -13.42
CA LYS A 116 13.25 0.88 -13.55
C LYS A 116 12.29 -0.31 -13.55
N LEU A 117 11.30 -0.32 -12.65
CA LEU A 117 10.28 -1.37 -12.56
C LEU A 117 9.45 -1.45 -13.85
N ARG A 118 9.02 -0.30 -14.39
CA ARG A 118 8.30 -0.19 -15.67
C ARG A 118 9.13 -0.80 -16.80
N ALA A 119 10.40 -0.41 -16.94
CA ALA A 119 11.28 -0.93 -17.98
C ALA A 119 11.50 -2.45 -17.89
N TYR A 120 11.49 -3.04 -16.68
CA TYR A 120 11.51 -4.50 -16.53
C TYR A 120 10.19 -5.15 -16.94
N HIS A 121 9.05 -4.59 -16.54
CA HIS A 121 7.73 -5.13 -16.88
C HIS A 121 7.39 -5.02 -18.38
N GLU A 122 7.92 -4.02 -19.09
CA GLU A 122 7.80 -3.92 -20.55
C GLU A 122 8.59 -5.02 -21.28
N ARG A 123 9.66 -5.53 -20.65
CA ARG A 123 10.58 -6.52 -21.24
C ARG A 123 10.29 -7.96 -20.81
N GLN A 124 9.75 -8.14 -19.61
CA GLN A 124 9.60 -9.44 -18.97
C GLN A 124 8.20 -9.59 -18.41
N LYS A 125 7.70 -10.83 -18.37
CA LYS A 125 6.41 -11.13 -17.72
C LYS A 125 6.46 -10.74 -16.24
N SER A 126 5.34 -10.24 -15.73
CA SER A 126 5.18 -9.93 -14.31
C SER A 126 5.47 -11.16 -13.45
N MET A 127 6.24 -10.97 -12.38
CA MET A 127 6.53 -12.00 -11.38
C MET A 127 5.40 -12.16 -10.35
N ILE A 128 4.39 -11.29 -10.38
CA ILE A 128 3.29 -11.27 -9.42
C ILE A 128 2.53 -12.61 -9.37
N PRO A 129 2.14 -13.23 -10.50
CA PRO A 129 1.48 -14.54 -10.47
C PRO A 129 2.35 -15.64 -9.85
N THR A 130 3.68 -15.52 -9.94
CA THR A 130 4.62 -16.45 -9.31
C THR A 130 4.65 -16.23 -7.79
N TYR A 131 4.73 -14.98 -7.35
CA TYR A 131 4.69 -14.65 -5.91
C TYR A 131 3.36 -15.02 -5.26
N LEU A 132 2.24 -14.81 -5.94
CA LEU A 132 0.92 -15.22 -5.44
C LEU A 132 0.83 -16.74 -5.26
N ARG A 133 1.29 -17.52 -6.25
CA ARG A 133 1.34 -18.99 -6.14
C ARG A 133 2.21 -19.45 -4.97
N GLN A 134 3.40 -18.88 -4.83
CA GLN A 134 4.30 -19.20 -3.70
C GLN A 134 3.66 -18.86 -2.35
N MET A 135 2.97 -17.73 -2.26
CA MET A 135 2.26 -17.31 -1.06
C MET A 135 1.15 -18.28 -0.68
N GLN A 136 0.33 -18.71 -1.64
CA GLN A 136 -0.75 -19.68 -1.42
C GLN A 136 -0.22 -21.07 -1.01
N GLN A 137 0.91 -21.49 -1.57
CA GLN A 137 1.57 -22.74 -1.18
C GLN A 137 2.08 -22.67 0.26
N ARG A 138 2.68 -21.54 0.65
CA ARG A 138 3.24 -21.36 2.00
C ARG A 138 2.16 -21.15 3.07
N TYR A 139 1.05 -20.51 2.70
CA TYR A 139 -0.08 -20.24 3.59
C TYR A 139 -1.39 -20.73 2.96
N PRO A 140 -1.73 -22.02 3.13
CA PRO A 140 -2.93 -22.60 2.52
C PRO A 140 -4.22 -21.88 2.92
N LYS A 141 -4.27 -21.27 4.12
CA LYS A 141 -5.42 -20.47 4.59
C LYS A 141 -5.68 -19.23 3.73
N LEU A 142 -4.68 -18.72 3.00
CA LEU A 142 -4.83 -17.54 2.16
C LEU A 142 -5.64 -17.81 0.87
N LYS A 143 -5.92 -19.07 0.54
CA LYS A 143 -6.84 -19.42 -0.56
C LYS A 143 -8.25 -18.86 -0.36
N ALA A 144 -8.66 -18.59 0.87
CA ALA A 144 -9.94 -17.95 1.15
C ALA A 144 -10.02 -16.49 0.63
N TYR A 145 -8.88 -15.87 0.30
CA TYR A 145 -8.79 -14.52 -0.25
C TYR A 145 -8.40 -14.50 -1.73
N GLU A 146 -8.52 -15.64 -2.40
CA GLU A 146 -8.30 -15.71 -3.84
C GLU A 146 -9.37 -14.86 -4.56
N CYS A 147 -8.95 -14.13 -5.59
CA CYS A 147 -9.90 -13.35 -6.37
C CYS A 147 -10.97 -14.31 -6.91
N PRO A 148 -12.26 -14.06 -6.67
CA PRO A 148 -13.31 -14.85 -7.30
C PRO A 148 -13.07 -14.86 -8.81
N GLU A 149 -13.28 -16.02 -9.45
CA GLU A 149 -13.26 -16.07 -10.91
C GLU A 149 -14.22 -15.00 -11.45
N LEU A 150 -13.83 -14.33 -12.55
CA LEU A 150 -14.46 -13.16 -13.19
C LEU A 150 -15.92 -13.35 -13.69
N ARG A 151 -16.74 -14.15 -13.02
CA ARG A 151 -18.13 -14.45 -13.36
C ARG A 151 -18.96 -14.63 -12.10
N GLN A 152 -19.43 -13.54 -11.51
CA GLN A 152 -20.77 -13.49 -10.90
C GLN A 152 -21.24 -12.10 -10.43
N ASP A 153 -20.36 -11.11 -10.29
CA ASP A 153 -20.75 -9.82 -9.68
C ASP A 153 -21.09 -8.72 -10.69
N CYS A 154 -21.86 -9.07 -11.72
CA CYS A 154 -22.61 -8.10 -12.53
C CYS A 154 -24.04 -8.60 -12.70
N SER A 155 -24.86 -8.37 -11.67
CA SER A 155 -26.33 -8.41 -11.75
C SER A 155 -26.87 -7.03 -11.36
#